data_AF-G3IGL4-F1
#
_entry.id   AF-G3IGL4-F1
#
_cell.length_a   1.000
_cell.length_b   1.000
_cell.length_c   1.000
_cell.angle_alpha   90.00
_cell.angle_beta   90.00
_cell.angle_gamma   90.00
#
_symmetry.space_group_name_H-M   'P 1'
#
loop_
_entity.id
_entity.type
_entity.pdbx_description
1 polymer ?
#
loop_
_entity_poly.entity_id
_entity_poly.type
_entity_poly.pdbx_seq_one_letter_code
_entity_poly.pdbx_strand_id
1 'polypeptide(L)' 'MNVAEVDRCTGQFNGQFKTYAICGAIRRMGKSDDSILRLAKADGIVSKNF' A
#
# COMPACT_ATOMS: atom_id res chain seq x y z
N MET A 1 5.44 -1.98 -6.85
CA MET A 1 5.81 -1.03 -5.79
C MET A 1 5.78 -1.79 -4.49
N ASN A 2 6.81 -1.63 -3.66
CA ASN A 2 6.95 -2.37 -2.40
C ASN A 2 6.63 -1.40 -1.26
N VAL A 3 5.70 -1.79 -0.39
CA VAL A 3 5.33 -1.05 0.81
C VAL A 3 5.93 -1.78 2.00
N ALA A 4 6.78 -1.09 2.74
CA ALA A 4 7.49 -1.64 3.88
C ALA A 4 6.52 -1.97 5.02
N GLU A 5 6.63 -3.16 5.59
CA GLU A 5 5.95 -3.48 6.83
C GLU A 5 6.78 -3.01 8.03
N VAL A 6 6.08 -2.55 9.06
CA VAL A 6 6.69 -2.06 10.30
C VAL A 6 6.28 -2.95 11.46
N ASP A 7 7.23 -3.16 12.37
CA ASP A 7 6.96 -3.78 13.65
C ASP A 7 5.97 -2.92 14.46
N ARG A 8 4.99 -3.57 15.08
CA ARG A 8 3.87 -2.88 15.74
C ARG A 8 4.27 -2.17 17.03
N CYS A 9 5.33 -2.64 17.69
CA CYS A 9 5.77 -2.09 18.97
C CYS A 9 6.79 -0.96 18.80
N THR A 10 7.72 -1.13 17.87
CA THR A 10 8.85 -0.21 17.65
C THR A 10 8.62 0.76 16.51
N GLY A 11 7.68 0.47 15.60
CA GLY A 11 7.45 1.23 14.37
C GLY A 11 8.60 1.12 13.36
N GLN A 12 9.58 0.25 13.60
CA GLN A 12 10.73 0.07 12.72
C GLN A 12 10.43 -0.92 11.61
N PHE A 13 11.15 -0.79 10.50
CA PHE A 13 11.06 -1.71 9.38
C PHE A 13 11.42 -3.14 9.80
N ASN A 14 10.56 -4.11 9.48
CA ASN A 14 10.71 -5.50 9.91
C ASN A 14 11.42 -6.41 8.88
N GLY A 15 11.90 -5.86 7.75
CA GLY A 15 12.52 -6.63 6.68
C GLY A 15 11.56 -7.17 5.62
N GLN A 16 10.25 -7.07 5.84
CA GLN A 16 9.21 -7.57 4.94
C GLN A 16 8.53 -6.44 4.15
N PHE A 17 8.05 -6.78 2.97
CA PHE A 17 7.34 -5.84 2.10
C PHE A 17 6.04 -6.44 1.60
N LYS A 18 5.00 -5.61 1.54
CA LYS A 18 3.81 -5.90 0.75
C LYS A 18 4.00 -5.34 -0.65
N THR A 19 3.87 -6.19 -1.67
CA THR A 19 4.16 -5.82 -3.05
C THR A 19 2.87 -5.64 -3.84
N TYR A 20 2.69 -4.46 -4.45
CA TYR A 20 1.56 -4.15 -5.32
C TYR A 20 2.00 -4.00 -6.77
N ALA A 21 1.22 -4.61 -7.67
CA ALA A 21 1.33 -4.46 -9.11
C ALA A 21 0.10 -3.72 -9.64
N ILE A 22 0.32 -2.62 -10.36
CA ILE A 22 -0.74 -1.85 -11.03
C ILE A 22 -0.50 -1.89 -12.53
N CYS A 23 -1.51 -2.25 -13.29
CA CYS A 23 -1.39 -2.34 -14.75
C CYS A 23 -1.23 -0.96 -15.39
N GLY A 24 -0.55 -0.92 -16.54
CA GLY A 24 -0.22 0.35 -17.23
C GLY A 24 -1.44 1.17 -17.64
N ALA A 25 -2.57 0.52 -17.94
CA ALA A 25 -3.81 1.22 -18.30
C ALA A 25 -4.35 2.08 -17.14
N ILE A 26 -4.36 1.54 -15.92
CA ILE A 26 -4.80 2.26 -14.71
C ILE A 26 -3.84 3.40 -14.37
N ARG A 27 -2.54 3.20 -14.60
CA ARG A 27 -1.53 4.27 -14.48
C ARG A 27 -1.78 5.40 -15.47
N ARG A 28 -2.08 5.10 -16.74
CA ARG A 28 -2.41 6.11 -17.77
C ARG A 28 -3.72 6.86 -17.49
N MET A 29 -4.68 6.19 -16.87
CA MET A 29 -5.97 6.80 -16.48
C MET A 29 -5.84 7.74 -15.26
N GLY A 30 -4.68 7.77 -14.59
CA GLY A 30 -4.50 8.55 -13.36
C GLY A 30 -5.23 7.97 -12.14
N LYS A 31 -5.66 6.70 -12.20
CA LYS A 31 -6.35 5.99 -11.10
C LYS A 31 -5.43 5.11 -10.26
N SER A 32 -4.11 5.22 -10.47
CA SER A 32 -3.13 4.44 -9.74
C SER A 32 -3.14 4.74 -8.24
N ASP A 33 -3.32 5.99 -7.86
CA ASP A 33 -3.33 6.41 -6.45
C ASP A 33 -4.54 5.85 -5.70
N ASP A 34 -5.74 6.08 -6.22
CA ASP A 34 -6.99 5.51 -5.67
C ASP A 34 -6.91 3.98 -5.53
N SER A 35 -6.33 3.31 -6.53
CA SER A 35 -6.15 1.85 -6.49
C SER A 35 -5.22 1.44 -5.35
N ILE A 36 -4.10 2.13 -5.15
CA ILE A 36 -3.16 1.83 -4.06
C ILE A 36 -3.79 2.15 -2.70
N LEU A 37 -4.51 3.27 -2.56
CA LEU A 37 -5.18 3.63 -1.31
C LEU A 37 -6.21 2.56 -0.90
N ARG A 38 -7.00 2.06 -1.86
CA ARG A 38 -7.98 1.00 -1.61
C ARG A 38 -7.30 -0.31 -1.20
N LEU A 39 -6.21 -0.69 -1.86
CA LEU A 39 -5.42 -1.87 -1.49
C LEU A 39 -4.82 -1.72 -0.09
N ALA A 40 -4.22 -0.57 0.21
CA ALA A 40 -3.59 -0.29 1.50
C ALA A 40 -4.60 -0.26 2.67
N LYS A 41 -5.83 0.24 2.43
CA LYS A 41 -6.93 0.17 3.42
C LYS A 41 -7.42 -1.27 3.63
N ALA A 42 -7.58 -2.04 2.55
CA ALA A 42 -7.96 -3.45 2.63
C ALA A 42 -6.93 -4.28 3.42
N ASP A 43 -5.66 -3.94 3.24
CA ASP A 43 -4.52 -4.58 3.89
C ASP A 43 -4.21 -4.05 5.29
N GLY A 44 -4.99 -3.07 5.78
CA GLY A 44 -4.84 -2.49 7.13
C GLY A 44 -3.58 -1.63 7.31
N ILE A 45 -2.92 -1.25 6.21
CA ILE A 45 -1.76 -0.34 6.21
C ILE A 45 -2.21 1.10 6.45
N VAL A 46 -3.34 1.49 5.85
CA VAL A 46 -3.99 2.79 6.07
C VAL A 46 -5.20 2.60 6.95
N SER A 47 -5.41 3.53 7.90
CA SER A 47 -6.58 3.52 8.78
C SER A 47 -7.88 3.58 7.97
N LYS A 48 -8.90 2.86 8.43
CA LYS A 48 -10.23 2.85 7.81
C LYS A 48 -10.95 4.21 7.89
N ASN A 49 -10.54 5.05 8.83
CA ASN A 49 -11.15 6.35 9.10
C ASN A 49 -10.50 7.52 8.32
N PHE A 50 -9.65 7.21 7.33
CA PHE A 50 -8.97 8.19 6.49
C PHE A 50 -9.77 8.54 5.24
#